data_AF-A0A1X1N3I0-F1
#
_entry.id   AF-A0A1X1N3I0-F1
#
_cell.length_a   1.000
_cell.length_b   1.000
_cell.length_c   1.000
_cell.angle_alpha   90.00
_cell.angle_beta   90.00
_cell.angle_gamma   90.00
#
_symmetry.space_group_name_H-M   'P 1'
#
loop_
_entity.id
_entity.type
_entity.pdbx_description
1 polymer ?
#
loop_
_entity_poly.entity_id
_entity_poly.type
_entity_poly.pdbx_seq_one_letter_code
_entity_poly.pdbx_strand_id
1 'polypeptide(L)'
;MIRAARKHLVRTLADLAQQQGVQLQTYLNAKRHAAEGFPAPISSKGARTKLYDAEQVDAYLAGAPVPPLPDENDDQDLLDRRECAEVLGVSPRTWDSYKADEQLTANMVEVGGVEHWPRHVVDQFKASRQGRAATTGRPKRSGDQVPREQLLARTAPLLDEDPAISAAGVVDALGVHRDTAQDALTQLRAGRIADLMQDDSTLTPEQAATALGYPASQVRRALVLAQAVLRGRRIAPYLADVAEAVHQAGWTTADTVPALQHPTDDLCVATLVLDTPQAPAPALVWDERYGWRTAPSRRHPLGRGAAKPPAGDGVRYLASGTTPDPDTLVAELTP
;
A
#
# COMPACT_ATOMS: atom_id res chain seq x y z
N MET A 1 20.45 25.34 3.53
CA MET A 1 21.48 24.88 2.60
C MET A 1 22.82 25.42 3.08
N ILE A 2 23.86 24.60 3.03
CA ILE A 2 25.22 25.05 3.38
C ILE A 2 25.88 25.59 2.11
N ARG A 3 26.31 26.86 2.15
CA ARG A 3 27.01 27.47 1.01
C ARG A 3 28.38 26.85 0.81
N ALA A 4 28.77 26.59 -0.43
CA ALA A 4 30.02 25.91 -0.79
C ALA A 4 31.26 26.49 -0.07
N ALA A 5 31.45 27.81 -0.18
CA ALA A 5 32.57 28.53 0.43
C ALA A 5 32.53 28.55 1.97
N ARG A 6 31.40 28.20 2.59
CA ARG A 6 31.14 28.35 4.03
C ARG A 6 31.01 27.02 4.76
N LYS A 7 31.27 25.89 4.10
CA LYS A 7 31.25 24.55 4.73
C LYS A 7 32.09 24.45 6.01
N HIS A 8 33.25 25.11 6.03
CA HIS A 8 34.16 25.12 7.17
C HIS A 8 33.66 25.94 8.38
N LEU A 9 32.64 26.78 8.16
CA LEU A 9 32.00 27.62 9.18
C LEU A 9 30.77 26.96 9.80
N VAL A 10 30.45 25.71 9.46
CA VAL A 10 29.26 25.06 10.00
C VAL A 10 29.46 24.71 11.47
N ARG A 11 28.44 24.98 12.29
CA ARG A 11 28.39 24.67 13.73
C ARG A 11 27.09 23.97 14.09
N THR A 12 27.18 22.96 14.94
CA THR A 12 26.05 22.32 15.63
C THR A 12 25.74 23.06 16.92
N LEU A 13 24.58 22.77 17.53
CA LEU A 13 24.26 23.29 18.87
C LEU A 13 25.27 22.85 19.94
N ALA A 14 25.92 21.69 19.76
CA ALA A 14 26.97 21.22 20.66
C ALA A 14 28.23 22.11 20.54
N ASP A 15 28.63 22.45 19.32
CA ASP A 15 29.77 23.34 19.07
C ASP A 15 29.51 24.73 19.66
N LEU A 16 28.30 25.27 19.50
CA LEU A 16 27.91 26.56 20.06
C LEU A 16 27.88 26.56 21.60
N ALA A 17 27.44 25.45 22.21
CA ALA A 17 27.47 25.30 23.66
C ALA A 17 28.91 25.25 24.17
N GLN A 18 29.77 24.47 23.51
CA GLN A 18 31.19 24.37 23.82
C GLN A 18 31.90 25.72 23.68
N GLN A 19 31.62 26.47 22.62
CA GLN A 19 32.16 27.82 22.39
C GLN A 19 31.82 28.77 23.54
N GLN A 20 30.65 28.64 24.14
CA GLN A 20 30.22 29.46 25.28
C GLN A 20 30.61 28.87 26.64
N GLY A 21 31.39 27.79 26.67
CA GLY A 21 31.85 27.15 27.90
C GLY A 21 30.73 26.50 28.72
N VAL A 22 29.62 26.11 28.10
CA VAL A 22 28.48 25.49 28.77
C VAL A 22 28.17 24.10 28.24
N GLN A 23 27.59 23.25 29.09
CA GLN A 23 27.09 21.94 28.67
C GLN A 23 25.90 22.10 27.70
N LEU A 24 25.81 21.20 26.71
CA LEU A 24 24.75 21.24 25.68
C LEU A 24 23.35 21.30 26.29
N GLN A 25 23.06 20.49 27.31
CA GLN A 25 21.74 20.47 27.95
C GLN A 25 21.40 21.83 28.59
N THR A 26 22.36 22.47 29.24
CA THR A 26 22.20 23.81 29.82
C THR A 26 21.94 24.84 28.73
N TYR A 27 22.66 24.76 27.61
CA TYR A 27 22.48 25.63 26.45
C TYR A 27 21.07 25.51 25.84
N LEU A 28 20.55 24.28 25.72
CA LEU A 28 19.20 24.01 25.23
C LEU A 28 18.12 24.53 26.18
N ASN A 29 18.26 24.27 27.49
CA ASN A 29 17.30 24.72 28.49
C ASN A 29 17.20 26.24 28.57
N ALA A 30 18.34 26.93 28.44
CA ALA A 30 18.39 28.39 28.41
C ALA A 30 17.83 29.00 27.11
N LYS A 31 17.54 28.18 26.08
CA LYS A 31 17.00 28.61 24.78
C LYS A 31 17.78 29.76 24.12
N ARG A 32 19.10 29.83 24.34
CA ARG A 32 19.95 30.92 23.80
C ARG A 32 19.91 31.01 22.28
N HIS A 33 19.84 29.86 21.62
CA HIS A 33 19.69 29.74 20.16
C HIS A 33 18.31 30.13 19.62
N ALA A 34 17.37 30.50 20.49
CA ALA A 34 16.03 30.96 20.14
C ALA A 34 15.76 32.38 20.68
N ALA A 35 16.80 33.08 21.15
CA ALA A 35 16.70 34.48 21.53
C ALA A 35 16.37 35.35 20.30
N GLU A 36 15.72 36.49 20.55
CA GLU A 36 15.41 37.45 19.50
C GLU A 36 16.69 37.97 18.84
N GLY A 37 16.71 37.99 17.50
CA GLY A 37 17.88 38.38 16.72
C GLY A 37 18.94 37.29 16.51
N PHE A 38 18.81 36.12 17.15
CA PHE A 38 19.73 35.01 16.92
C PHE A 38 19.69 34.54 15.46
N PRO A 39 20.83 34.25 14.81
CA PRO A 39 20.86 33.83 13.42
C PRO A 39 19.96 32.62 13.13
N ALA A 40 19.29 32.65 11.98
CA ALA A 40 18.50 31.52 11.52
C ALA A 40 19.42 30.31 11.24
N PRO A 41 18.96 29.07 11.50
CA PRO A 41 19.73 27.90 11.14
C PRO A 41 19.85 27.78 9.61
N ILE A 42 21.02 27.33 9.15
CA ILE A 42 21.30 27.03 7.74
C ILE A 42 20.79 25.66 7.32
N SER A 43 20.27 24.83 8.23
CA SER A 43 19.55 23.59 7.91
C SER A 43 18.13 23.89 7.41
N SER A 44 17.54 23.00 6.60
CA SER A 44 16.17 23.16 6.11
C SER A 44 15.14 23.33 7.24
N LYS A 45 14.03 24.01 6.91
CA LYS A 45 12.93 24.24 7.86
C LYS A 45 12.41 22.90 8.39
N GLY A 46 12.45 22.72 9.71
CA GLY A 46 12.01 21.50 10.39
C GLY A 46 13.01 20.36 10.39
N ALA A 47 14.28 20.60 10.03
CA ALA A 47 15.37 19.67 10.26
C ALA A 47 15.50 19.31 11.75
N ARG A 48 15.82 18.04 12.03
CA ARG A 48 16.01 17.53 13.40
C ARG A 48 17.28 18.10 14.03
N THR A 49 18.36 18.11 13.25
CA THR A 49 19.65 18.70 13.64
C THR A 49 19.71 20.10 13.04
N LYS A 50 19.82 21.11 13.90
CA LYS A 50 20.00 22.50 13.48
C LYS A 50 21.49 22.78 13.29
N LEU A 51 21.82 23.26 12.10
CA LEU A 51 23.16 23.73 11.77
C LEU A 51 23.13 25.25 11.68
N TYR A 52 24.21 25.90 12.07
CA TYR A 52 24.37 27.35 12.06
C TYR A 52 25.66 27.73 11.36
N ASP A 53 25.68 28.95 10.84
CA ASP A 53 26.89 29.57 10.30
C ASP A 53 27.67 30.26 11.43
N ALA A 54 28.94 29.89 11.60
CA ALA A 54 29.80 30.38 12.68
C ALA A 54 29.96 31.90 12.63
N GLU A 55 30.19 32.49 11.46
CA GLU A 55 30.43 33.92 11.34
C GLU A 55 29.19 34.73 11.74
N GLN A 56 28.00 34.24 11.35
CA GLN A 56 26.75 34.85 11.77
C GLN A 56 26.53 34.77 13.28
N VAL A 57 26.81 33.60 13.88
CA VAL A 57 26.66 33.42 15.33
C VAL A 57 27.69 34.23 16.09
N ASP A 58 28.93 34.27 15.63
CA ASP A 58 30.02 35.04 16.24
C ASP A 58 29.72 36.55 16.19
N ALA A 59 29.24 37.05 15.06
CA ALA A 59 28.80 38.44 14.93
C ALA A 59 27.68 38.77 15.93
N TYR A 60 26.65 37.91 16.01
CA TYR A 60 25.56 38.08 16.98
C TYR A 60 26.06 38.10 18.43
N LEU A 61 26.92 37.15 18.81
CA LEU A 61 27.47 37.06 20.17
C LEU A 61 28.39 38.24 20.51
N ALA A 62 29.08 38.81 19.52
CA ALA A 62 29.89 40.02 19.67
C ALA A 62 29.05 41.32 19.69
N GLY A 63 27.73 41.23 19.48
CA GLY A 63 26.85 42.40 19.33
C GLY A 63 27.08 43.18 18.03
N ALA A 64 27.75 42.57 17.06
CA ALA A 64 27.97 43.13 15.74
C ALA A 64 26.77 42.81 14.80
N PRO A 65 26.57 43.61 13.73
CA PRO A 65 25.58 43.28 12.70
C PRO A 65 25.86 41.89 12.09
N VAL A 66 24.83 41.04 12.02
CA VAL A 66 24.94 39.69 11.44
C VAL A 66 25.14 39.81 9.92
N PRO A 67 26.25 39.29 9.36
CA PRO A 67 26.48 39.35 7.93
C PRO A 67 25.44 38.53 7.17
N PRO A 68 24.93 39.01 6.01
CA PRO A 68 24.03 38.23 5.19
C PRO A 68 24.78 37.03 4.59
N LEU A 69 24.08 35.91 4.45
CA LEU A 69 24.60 34.79 3.67
C LEU A 69 24.52 35.15 2.18
N PRO A 70 25.46 34.66 1.35
CA PRO A 70 25.33 34.74 -0.11
C PRO A 70 23.97 34.22 -0.56
N ASP A 71 23.32 34.92 -1.49
CA ASP A 71 22.02 34.61 -2.06
C ASP A 71 22.12 33.78 -3.35
N GLU A 72 23.19 33.99 -4.14
CA GLU A 72 23.50 33.20 -5.33
C GLU A 72 23.71 31.71 -5.01
N ASN A 73 23.10 30.85 -5.82
CA ASN A 73 23.26 29.40 -5.74
C ASN A 73 24.56 28.97 -6.41
N ASP A 74 25.33 28.13 -5.73
CA ASP A 74 26.54 27.51 -6.26
C ASP A 74 26.30 26.01 -6.50
N ASP A 75 26.91 25.47 -7.56
CA ASP A 75 26.88 24.06 -7.92
C ASP A 75 27.47 23.14 -6.83
N GLN A 76 28.34 23.68 -5.98
CA GLN A 76 28.96 22.99 -4.85
C GLN A 76 28.20 23.24 -3.53
N ASP A 77 27.07 23.96 -3.55
CA ASP A 77 26.23 24.11 -2.38
C ASP A 77 25.76 22.73 -1.89
N LEU A 78 25.84 22.50 -0.58
CA LEU A 78 25.48 21.24 0.04
C LEU A 78 24.02 21.30 0.48
N LEU A 79 23.22 20.46 -0.16
CA LEU A 79 21.78 20.32 0.06
C LEU A 79 21.51 19.21 1.07
N ASP A 80 20.67 19.48 2.06
CA ASP A 80 20.17 18.41 2.95
C ASP A 80 19.06 17.59 2.28
N ARG A 81 18.63 16.51 2.93
CA ARG A 81 17.55 15.61 2.48
C ARG A 81 16.31 16.35 1.95
N ARG A 82 15.86 17.43 2.61
CA ARG A 82 14.63 18.14 2.22
C ARG A 82 14.89 19.03 1.02
N GLU A 83 16.04 19.68 0.99
CA GLU A 83 16.46 20.56 -0.11
C GLU A 83 16.69 19.76 -1.39
N CYS A 84 17.30 18.58 -1.29
CA CYS A 84 17.41 17.66 -2.41
C CYS A 84 16.03 17.23 -2.96
N ALA A 85 15.08 16.93 -2.08
CA ALA A 85 13.73 16.57 -2.47
C ALA A 85 13.01 17.73 -3.18
N GLU A 86 13.23 18.96 -2.71
CA GLU A 86 12.70 20.19 -3.32
C GLU A 86 13.28 20.41 -4.72
N VAL A 87 14.60 20.30 -4.90
CA VAL A 87 15.26 20.42 -6.22
C VAL A 87 14.69 19.41 -7.22
N LEU A 88 14.40 18.18 -6.77
CA LEU A 88 13.79 17.13 -7.59
C LEU A 88 12.27 17.22 -7.74
N GLY A 89 11.58 18.11 -7.00
CA GLY A 89 10.12 18.20 -7.00
C GLY A 89 9.42 16.95 -6.44
N VAL A 90 10.04 16.25 -5.48
CA VAL A 90 9.51 15.03 -4.86
C VAL A 90 9.33 15.18 -3.35
N SER A 91 8.65 14.23 -2.72
CA SER A 91 8.56 14.21 -1.25
C SER A 91 9.90 13.81 -0.61
N PRO A 92 10.21 14.26 0.62
CA PRO A 92 11.40 13.79 1.34
C PRO A 92 11.41 12.26 1.56
N ARG A 93 10.24 11.61 1.60
CA ARG A 93 10.13 10.15 1.69
C ARG A 93 10.56 9.47 0.38
N THR A 94 10.26 10.06 -0.76
CA THR A 94 10.71 9.58 -2.07
C THR A 94 12.23 9.71 -2.20
N TRP A 95 12.80 10.78 -1.66
CA TRP A 95 14.25 10.97 -1.59
C TRP A 95 14.96 9.83 -0.84
N ASP A 96 14.36 9.28 0.21
CA ASP A 96 14.96 8.16 0.98
C ASP A 96 15.21 6.92 0.11
N SER A 97 14.44 6.72 -0.96
CA SER A 97 14.69 5.67 -1.95
C SER A 97 15.76 6.06 -2.97
N TYR A 98 15.87 7.34 -3.32
CA TYR A 98 16.85 7.83 -4.29
C TYR A 98 18.25 7.93 -3.73
N LYS A 99 18.42 8.27 -2.45
CA LYS A 99 19.75 8.43 -1.87
C LYS A 99 20.60 7.16 -1.87
N ALA A 100 20.01 5.99 -2.17
CA ALA A 100 20.70 4.72 -2.35
C ALA A 100 21.24 4.50 -3.78
N ASP A 101 20.93 5.40 -4.72
CA ASP A 101 21.53 5.42 -6.05
C ASP A 101 23.05 5.58 -5.96
N GLU A 102 23.79 4.90 -6.84
CA GLU A 102 25.25 4.88 -6.80
C GLU A 102 25.86 6.28 -6.96
N GLN A 103 25.30 7.11 -7.84
CA GLN A 103 25.78 8.48 -8.08
C GLN A 103 25.58 9.36 -6.84
N LEU A 104 24.43 9.23 -6.17
CA LEU A 104 24.11 9.99 -4.97
C LEU A 104 24.88 9.49 -3.74
N THR A 105 25.06 8.18 -3.62
CA THR A 105 25.80 7.56 -2.52
C THR A 105 27.28 7.93 -2.58
N ALA A 106 27.89 7.90 -3.76
CA ALA A 106 29.31 8.19 -3.96
C ALA A 106 29.69 9.65 -3.63
N ASN A 107 28.73 10.57 -3.70
CA ASN A 107 28.96 12.01 -3.49
C ASN A 107 28.32 12.54 -2.21
N MET A 108 27.82 11.66 -1.34
CA MET A 108 27.23 12.04 -0.06
C MET A 108 28.31 12.54 0.90
N VAL A 109 28.06 13.68 1.53
CA VAL A 109 28.97 14.32 2.48
C VAL A 109 28.25 14.52 3.80
N GLU A 110 28.84 14.03 4.89
CA GLU A 110 28.31 14.29 6.23
C GLU A 110 28.88 15.62 6.78
N VAL A 111 27.99 16.49 7.26
CA VAL A 111 28.35 17.73 7.95
C VAL A 111 27.51 17.86 9.22
N GLY A 112 28.17 17.93 10.38
CA GLY A 112 27.48 18.04 11.68
C GLY A 112 26.54 16.87 11.98
N GLY A 113 26.86 15.66 11.51
CA GLY A 113 26.04 14.45 11.67
C GLY A 113 24.82 14.37 10.74
N VAL A 114 24.78 15.19 9.69
CA VAL A 114 23.69 15.21 8.70
C VAL A 114 24.25 14.96 7.30
N GLU A 115 23.61 14.05 6.55
CA GLU A 115 23.91 13.77 5.15
C GLU A 115 23.54 14.97 4.25
N HIS A 116 24.46 15.36 3.38
CA HIS A 116 24.25 16.38 2.36
C HIS A 116 24.79 15.93 1.01
N TRP A 117 24.28 16.54 -0.07
CA TRP A 117 24.70 16.29 -1.43
C TRP A 117 25.04 17.60 -2.14
N PRO A 118 26.12 17.66 -2.93
CA PRO A 118 26.39 18.81 -3.78
C PRO A 118 25.26 19.04 -4.78
N ARG A 119 24.84 20.30 -4.96
CA ARG A 119 23.75 20.69 -5.85
C ARG A 119 23.92 20.14 -7.28
N HIS A 120 25.10 20.26 -7.87
CA HIS A 120 25.37 19.76 -9.23
C HIS A 120 25.15 18.25 -9.36
N VAL A 121 25.40 17.46 -8.31
CA VAL A 121 25.16 16.01 -8.34
C VAL A 121 23.65 15.73 -8.36
N VAL A 122 22.87 16.48 -7.55
CA VAL A 122 21.41 16.37 -7.54
C VAL A 122 20.81 16.80 -8.86
N ASP A 123 21.33 17.86 -9.48
CA ASP A 123 20.88 18.33 -10.80
C ASP A 123 21.28 17.38 -11.93
N GLN A 124 22.48 16.79 -11.88
CA GLN A 124 22.88 15.73 -12.81
C GLN A 124 22.00 14.49 -12.66
N PHE A 125 21.70 14.08 -11.43
CA PHE A 125 20.75 13.00 -11.16
C PHE A 125 19.34 13.36 -11.67
N LYS A 126 18.91 14.62 -11.55
CA LYS A 126 17.65 15.09 -12.12
C LYS A 126 17.64 15.00 -13.65
N ALA A 127 18.74 15.35 -14.30
CA ALA A 127 18.87 15.35 -15.75
C ALA A 127 19.04 13.94 -16.34
N SER A 128 19.74 13.04 -15.63
CA SER A 128 19.91 11.64 -16.04
C SER A 128 18.61 10.84 -15.98
N ARG A 129 17.63 11.32 -15.21
CA ARG A 129 16.25 10.84 -15.26
C ARG A 129 15.59 11.25 -16.58
N GLN A 130 15.83 10.48 -17.65
CA GLN A 130 15.01 10.51 -18.86
C GLN A 130 13.54 10.38 -18.47
N GLY A 131 12.81 11.48 -18.67
CA GLY A 131 11.35 11.62 -18.63
C GLY A 131 10.56 10.49 -17.97
N ARG A 132 10.74 10.25 -16.67
CA ARG A 132 9.65 9.66 -15.89
C ARG A 132 8.62 10.78 -15.80
N ALA A 133 7.70 10.83 -16.77
CA ALA A 133 6.61 11.78 -16.78
C ALA A 133 6.11 11.91 -15.35
N ALA A 134 6.13 13.14 -14.85
CA ALA A 134 5.70 13.47 -13.51
C ALA A 134 4.45 12.65 -13.22
N THR A 135 4.46 11.87 -12.14
CA THR A 135 3.30 11.15 -11.63
C THR A 135 2.30 12.19 -11.12
N THR A 136 1.81 13.01 -12.04
CA THR A 136 0.59 13.77 -11.90
C THR A 136 -0.51 12.74 -12.05
N GLY A 137 -1.38 12.69 -11.05
CA GLY A 137 -2.52 11.78 -11.07
C GLY A 137 -3.30 11.89 -12.39
N ARG A 138 -3.94 10.78 -12.74
CA ARG A 138 -4.79 10.57 -13.91
C ARG A 138 -5.51 11.85 -14.37
N PRO A 139 -5.45 12.23 -15.66
CA PRO A 139 -6.38 13.19 -16.22
C PRO A 139 -7.82 12.78 -15.90
N LYS A 140 -8.61 13.73 -15.41
CA LYS A 140 -10.01 13.52 -15.03
C LYS A 140 -10.74 12.85 -16.21
N ARG A 141 -11.30 11.64 -15.99
CA ARG A 141 -12.07 10.79 -16.95
C ARG A 141 -11.32 9.74 -17.79
N SER A 142 -10.07 9.38 -17.50
CA SER A 142 -9.37 8.47 -18.43
C SER A 142 -9.85 7.01 -18.51
N GLY A 143 -10.78 6.43 -17.73
CA GLY A 143 -11.27 5.04 -17.91
C GLY A 143 -10.20 3.92 -17.91
N ASP A 144 -10.46 2.76 -17.31
CA ASP A 144 -9.49 1.65 -17.46
C ASP A 144 -9.56 1.22 -18.94
N GLN A 145 -8.41 1.15 -19.63
CA GLN A 145 -8.34 0.82 -21.07
C GLN A 145 -8.93 -0.57 -21.37
N VAL A 146 -9.06 -1.40 -20.34
CA VAL A 146 -9.68 -2.71 -20.37
C VAL A 146 -10.88 -2.71 -19.41
N PRO A 147 -12.08 -3.09 -19.89
CA PRO A 147 -13.22 -3.33 -19.01
C PRO A 147 -12.87 -4.38 -17.95
N ARG A 148 -13.31 -4.18 -16.71
CA ARG A 148 -12.88 -5.01 -15.56
C ARG A 148 -13.19 -6.49 -15.77
N GLU A 149 -14.31 -6.79 -16.42
CA GLU A 149 -14.74 -8.14 -16.77
C GLU A 149 -13.81 -8.84 -17.79
N GLN A 150 -13.07 -8.09 -18.60
CA GLN A 150 -12.12 -8.64 -19.59
C GLN A 150 -10.70 -8.76 -19.06
N LEU A 151 -10.40 -8.17 -17.90
CA LEU A 151 -9.04 -8.06 -17.40
C LEU A 151 -8.39 -9.42 -17.15
N LEU A 152 -9.09 -10.33 -16.47
CA LEU A 152 -8.56 -11.67 -16.19
C LEU A 152 -8.31 -12.43 -17.49
N ALA A 153 -9.27 -12.40 -18.42
CA ALA A 153 -9.17 -13.05 -19.72
C ALA A 153 -7.99 -12.53 -20.56
N ARG A 154 -7.68 -11.22 -20.49
CA ARG A 154 -6.53 -10.62 -21.19
C ARG A 154 -5.21 -10.80 -20.47
N THR A 155 -5.22 -10.94 -19.14
CA THR A 155 -4.00 -11.16 -18.34
C THR A 155 -3.57 -12.63 -18.39
N ALA A 156 -4.51 -13.56 -18.51
CA ALA A 156 -4.25 -15.00 -18.59
C ALA A 156 -3.20 -15.40 -19.63
N PRO A 157 -3.31 -15.02 -20.93
CA PRO A 157 -2.31 -15.41 -21.93
C PRO A 157 -0.92 -14.82 -21.65
N LEU A 158 -0.84 -13.63 -21.05
CA LEU A 158 0.45 -13.04 -20.65
C LEU A 158 1.14 -13.86 -19.54
N LEU A 159 0.35 -14.39 -18.60
CA LEU A 159 0.85 -15.27 -17.54
C LEU A 159 1.19 -16.67 -18.08
N ASP A 160 0.50 -17.15 -19.12
CA ASP A 160 0.82 -18.42 -19.79
C ASP A 160 2.13 -18.34 -20.57
N GLU A 161 2.39 -17.22 -21.23
CA GLU A 161 3.61 -16.98 -21.99
C GLU A 161 4.82 -16.77 -21.06
N ASP A 162 4.65 -15.97 -20.00
CA ASP A 162 5.68 -15.72 -18.99
C ASP A 162 5.12 -15.91 -17.56
N PRO A 163 5.32 -17.08 -16.94
CA PRO A 163 4.93 -17.34 -15.55
C PRO A 163 5.53 -16.34 -14.53
N ALA A 164 6.65 -15.71 -14.87
CA ALA A 164 7.36 -14.73 -14.05
C ALA A 164 6.92 -13.27 -14.29
N ILE A 165 5.95 -13.04 -15.18
CA ILE A 165 5.49 -11.69 -15.52
C ILE A 165 5.10 -10.90 -14.26
N SER A 166 5.58 -9.66 -14.21
CA SER A 166 5.33 -8.75 -13.09
C SER A 166 4.08 -7.89 -13.35
N ALA A 167 3.54 -7.29 -12.29
CA ALA A 167 2.47 -6.30 -12.44
C ALA A 167 2.87 -5.13 -13.35
N ALA A 168 4.16 -4.75 -13.40
CA ALA A 168 4.65 -3.73 -14.32
C ALA A 168 4.54 -4.19 -15.79
N GLY A 169 4.90 -5.44 -16.09
CA GLY A 169 4.75 -6.00 -17.43
C GLY A 169 3.29 -6.04 -17.90
N VAL A 170 2.35 -6.37 -17.01
CA VAL A 170 0.91 -6.32 -17.33
C VAL A 170 0.41 -4.88 -17.50
N VAL A 171 0.93 -3.92 -16.73
CA VAL A 171 0.63 -2.49 -16.91
C VAL A 171 1.10 -2.02 -18.29
N ASP A 172 2.32 -2.39 -18.69
CA ASP A 172 2.88 -2.01 -19.98
C ASP A 172 2.09 -2.64 -21.14
N ALA A 173 1.66 -3.89 -20.98
CA ALA A 173 0.88 -4.60 -22.00
C ALA A 173 -0.57 -4.13 -22.13
N LEU A 174 -1.25 -3.83 -21.01
CA LEU A 174 -2.71 -3.61 -20.98
C LEU A 174 -3.12 -2.18 -20.61
N GLY A 175 -2.19 -1.32 -20.19
CA GLY A 175 -2.48 0.07 -19.82
C GLY A 175 -3.38 0.22 -18.59
N VAL A 176 -3.35 -0.74 -17.66
CA VAL A 176 -4.16 -0.74 -16.42
C VAL A 176 -3.39 -0.19 -15.23
N HIS A 177 -4.06 0.04 -14.11
CA HIS A 177 -3.38 0.43 -12.87
C HIS A 177 -2.55 -0.74 -12.32
N ARG A 178 -1.41 -0.45 -11.67
CA ARG A 178 -0.50 -1.46 -11.10
C ARG A 178 -1.20 -2.41 -10.12
N ASP A 179 -2.01 -1.87 -9.21
CA ASP A 179 -2.73 -2.70 -8.22
C ASP A 179 -3.74 -3.61 -8.91
N THR A 180 -4.40 -3.12 -9.95
CA THR A 180 -5.34 -3.89 -10.77
C THR A 180 -4.64 -5.03 -11.51
N ALA A 181 -3.47 -4.76 -12.09
CA ALA A 181 -2.61 -5.81 -12.67
C ALA A 181 -2.15 -6.83 -11.62
N GLN A 182 -1.74 -6.35 -10.44
CA GLN A 182 -1.29 -7.21 -9.35
C GLN A 182 -2.41 -8.14 -8.85
N ASP A 183 -3.61 -7.62 -8.66
CA ASP A 183 -4.76 -8.41 -8.22
C ASP A 183 -5.20 -9.43 -9.27
N ALA A 184 -5.19 -9.06 -10.56
CA ALA A 184 -5.47 -9.98 -11.66
C ALA A 184 -4.45 -11.15 -11.70
N LEU A 185 -3.15 -10.85 -11.58
CA LEU A 185 -2.11 -11.87 -11.49
C LEU A 185 -2.26 -12.76 -10.25
N THR A 186 -2.59 -12.17 -9.10
CA THR A 186 -2.83 -12.93 -7.86
C THR A 186 -4.01 -13.89 -8.01
N GLN A 187 -5.12 -13.46 -8.61
CA GLN A 187 -6.29 -14.31 -8.85
C GLN A 187 -6.00 -15.44 -9.83
N LEU A 188 -5.35 -15.13 -10.96
CA LEU A 188 -5.01 -16.14 -11.98
C LEU A 188 -4.04 -17.20 -11.45
N ARG A 189 -2.98 -16.77 -10.74
CA ARG A 189 -2.03 -17.69 -10.11
C ARG A 189 -2.72 -18.56 -9.07
N ALA A 190 -3.56 -17.97 -8.22
CA ALA A 190 -4.30 -18.71 -7.20
C ALA A 190 -5.24 -19.76 -7.81
N GLY A 191 -5.96 -19.40 -8.88
CA GLY A 191 -6.84 -20.32 -9.60
C GLY A 191 -6.08 -21.53 -10.16
N ARG A 192 -4.97 -21.29 -10.86
CA ARG A 192 -4.15 -22.35 -11.45
C ARG A 192 -3.47 -23.24 -10.42
N ILE A 193 -3.00 -22.66 -9.32
CA ILE A 193 -2.46 -23.43 -8.18
C ILE A 193 -3.57 -24.33 -7.61
N ALA A 194 -4.78 -23.79 -7.43
CA ALA A 194 -5.92 -24.56 -6.93
C ALA A 194 -6.36 -25.67 -7.92
N ASP A 195 -6.32 -25.43 -9.23
CA ASP A 195 -6.56 -26.45 -10.26
C ASP A 195 -5.57 -27.61 -10.11
N LEU A 196 -4.28 -27.30 -10.05
CA LEU A 196 -3.24 -28.32 -9.93
C LEU A 196 -3.34 -29.11 -8.60
N MET A 197 -3.65 -28.45 -7.50
CA MET A 197 -3.89 -29.11 -6.20
C MET A 197 -5.18 -29.94 -6.16
N GLN A 198 -6.16 -29.61 -7.02
CA GLN A 198 -7.39 -30.39 -7.13
C GLN A 198 -7.15 -31.65 -7.95
N ASP A 199 -6.35 -31.57 -9.01
CA ASP A 199 -5.95 -32.69 -9.85
C ASP A 199 -4.97 -33.63 -9.12
N ASP A 200 -4.06 -33.07 -8.32
CA ASP A 200 -3.14 -33.81 -7.45
C ASP A 200 -3.23 -33.32 -6.00
N SER A 201 -4.03 -34.03 -5.20
CA SER A 201 -4.25 -33.71 -3.78
C SER A 201 -3.03 -33.87 -2.89
N THR A 202 -1.93 -34.44 -3.40
CA THR A 202 -0.69 -34.62 -2.63
C THR A 202 0.19 -33.37 -2.61
N LEU A 203 -0.05 -32.43 -3.54
CA LEU A 203 0.74 -31.21 -3.66
C LEU A 203 0.40 -30.17 -2.60
N THR A 204 1.44 -29.58 -2.00
CA THR A 204 1.29 -28.33 -1.25
C THR A 204 1.14 -27.14 -2.21
N PRO A 205 0.61 -25.98 -1.75
CA PRO A 205 0.53 -24.78 -2.57
C PRO A 205 1.88 -24.37 -3.17
N GLU A 206 2.97 -24.47 -2.40
CA GLU A 206 4.32 -24.12 -2.85
C GLU A 206 4.82 -25.08 -3.92
N GLN A 207 4.55 -26.37 -3.80
CA GLN A 207 4.90 -27.37 -4.79
C GLN A 207 4.13 -27.14 -6.09
N ALA A 208 2.82 -26.89 -5.99
CA ALA A 208 1.99 -26.56 -7.14
C ALA A 208 2.46 -25.26 -7.84
N ALA A 209 2.76 -24.20 -7.08
CA ALA A 209 3.29 -22.96 -7.65
C ALA A 209 4.66 -23.15 -8.32
N THR A 210 5.52 -24.00 -7.75
CA THR A 210 6.82 -24.35 -8.33
C THR A 210 6.66 -25.14 -9.63
N ALA A 211 5.73 -26.11 -9.66
CA ALA A 211 5.41 -26.89 -10.85
C ALA A 211 4.85 -26.02 -11.99
N LEU A 212 4.13 -24.94 -11.65
CA LEU A 212 3.62 -23.94 -12.59
C LEU A 212 4.67 -22.88 -13.00
N GLY A 213 5.91 -22.98 -12.49
CA GLY A 213 7.01 -22.07 -12.84
C GLY A 213 6.94 -20.68 -12.21
N TYR A 214 6.12 -20.48 -11.17
CA TYR A 214 5.95 -19.15 -10.58
C TYR A 214 7.09 -18.77 -9.61
N PRO A 215 7.64 -17.54 -9.69
CA PRO A 215 8.66 -17.08 -8.75
C PRO A 215 8.13 -16.99 -7.31
N ALA A 216 8.88 -17.54 -6.36
CA ALA A 216 8.50 -17.55 -4.94
C ALA A 216 8.19 -16.15 -4.37
N SER A 217 8.89 -15.11 -4.86
CA SER A 217 8.71 -13.71 -4.45
C SER A 217 7.37 -13.12 -4.89
N GLN A 218 6.69 -13.70 -5.89
CA GLN A 218 5.48 -13.17 -6.50
C GLN A 218 4.21 -13.94 -6.10
N VAL A 219 4.32 -15.09 -5.43
CA VAL A 219 3.18 -15.98 -5.16
C VAL A 219 2.64 -15.94 -3.75
N ARG A 220 3.28 -15.26 -2.78
CA ARG A 220 2.87 -15.32 -1.36
C ARG A 220 1.37 -15.14 -1.14
N ARG A 221 0.76 -14.11 -1.74
CA ARG A 221 -0.70 -13.87 -1.66
C ARG A 221 -1.51 -14.93 -2.42
N ALA A 222 -1.03 -15.34 -3.59
CA ALA A 222 -1.68 -16.35 -4.42
C ALA A 222 -1.73 -17.74 -3.77
N LEU A 223 -0.72 -18.11 -2.95
CA LEU A 223 -0.71 -19.37 -2.20
C LEU A 223 -1.86 -19.43 -1.19
N VAL A 224 -2.05 -18.36 -0.43
CA VAL A 224 -3.14 -18.23 0.56
C VAL A 224 -4.49 -18.26 -0.15
N LEU A 225 -4.62 -17.48 -1.24
CA LEU A 225 -5.83 -17.44 -2.04
C LEU A 225 -6.13 -18.78 -2.72
N ALA A 226 -5.14 -19.54 -3.18
CA ALA A 226 -5.35 -20.85 -3.78
C ALA A 226 -5.99 -21.83 -2.79
N GLN A 227 -5.54 -21.82 -1.53
CA GLN A 227 -6.15 -22.63 -0.48
C GLN A 227 -7.61 -22.22 -0.23
N ALA A 228 -7.90 -20.93 -0.19
CA ALA A 228 -9.27 -20.43 -0.06
C ALA A 228 -10.12 -20.87 -1.27
N VAL A 229 -9.65 -20.68 -2.50
CA VAL A 229 -10.33 -21.14 -3.73
C VAL A 229 -10.65 -22.64 -3.65
N LEU A 230 -9.70 -23.48 -3.22
CA LEU A 230 -9.93 -24.92 -3.10
C LEU A 230 -10.99 -25.28 -2.05
N ARG A 231 -11.01 -24.60 -0.89
CA ARG A 231 -12.08 -24.75 0.10
C ARG A 231 -13.43 -24.30 -0.47
N GLY A 232 -13.44 -23.20 -1.20
CA GLY A 232 -14.60 -22.71 -1.97
C GLY A 232 -15.16 -23.77 -2.91
N ARG A 233 -14.31 -24.42 -3.71
CA ARG A 233 -14.76 -25.48 -4.63
C ARG A 233 -15.35 -26.68 -3.91
N ARG A 234 -14.80 -27.07 -2.76
CA ARG A 234 -15.33 -28.16 -1.94
C ARG A 234 -16.72 -27.84 -1.37
N ILE A 235 -17.00 -26.57 -1.06
CA ILE A 235 -18.30 -26.15 -0.53
C ILE A 235 -19.34 -25.82 -1.61
N ALA A 236 -18.92 -25.62 -2.86
CA ALA A 236 -19.82 -25.23 -3.95
C ALA A 236 -21.05 -26.15 -4.12
N PRO A 237 -20.95 -27.50 -4.01
CA PRO A 237 -22.13 -28.36 -4.08
C PRO A 237 -23.14 -28.05 -2.97
N TYR A 238 -22.68 -27.92 -1.72
CA TYR A 238 -23.54 -27.55 -0.59
C TYR A 238 -24.23 -26.20 -0.80
N LEU A 239 -23.52 -25.21 -1.35
CA LEU A 239 -24.11 -23.90 -1.64
C LEU A 239 -25.15 -23.96 -2.77
N ALA A 240 -25.02 -24.89 -3.70
CA ALA A 240 -26.02 -25.16 -4.72
C ALA A 240 -27.28 -25.78 -4.10
N ASP A 241 -27.13 -26.79 -3.23
CA ASP A 241 -28.25 -27.42 -2.52
C ASP A 241 -29.03 -26.39 -1.67
N VAL A 242 -28.33 -25.46 -1.02
CA VAL A 242 -28.98 -24.35 -0.29
C VAL A 242 -29.70 -23.39 -1.23
N ALA A 243 -29.12 -23.04 -2.37
CA ALA A 243 -29.77 -22.16 -3.34
C ALA A 243 -31.07 -22.79 -3.87
N GLU A 244 -31.05 -24.09 -4.15
CA GLU A 244 -32.21 -24.86 -4.57
C GLU A 244 -33.28 -24.87 -3.48
N ALA A 245 -32.92 -25.21 -2.23
CA ALA A 245 -33.87 -25.25 -1.11
C ALA A 245 -34.53 -23.88 -0.84
N VAL A 246 -33.74 -22.80 -0.89
CA VAL A 246 -34.23 -21.42 -0.76
C VAL A 246 -35.17 -21.03 -1.92
N HIS A 247 -34.88 -21.50 -3.14
CA HIS A 247 -35.74 -21.30 -4.30
C HIS A 247 -37.06 -22.06 -4.18
N GLN A 248 -37.02 -23.34 -3.79
CA GLN A 248 -38.20 -24.18 -3.56
C GLN A 248 -39.10 -23.61 -2.45
N ALA A 249 -38.50 -22.96 -1.44
CA ALA A 249 -39.23 -22.23 -0.40
C ALA A 249 -39.87 -20.91 -0.89
N GLY A 250 -39.61 -20.50 -2.13
CA GLY A 250 -40.20 -19.31 -2.75
C GLY A 250 -39.54 -17.98 -2.34
N TRP A 251 -38.28 -18.00 -1.89
CA TRP A 251 -37.56 -16.78 -1.48
C TRP A 251 -36.67 -16.17 -2.55
N THR A 252 -36.42 -16.91 -3.63
CA THR A 252 -35.73 -16.41 -4.82
C THR A 252 -36.56 -16.65 -6.08
N THR A 253 -36.47 -15.74 -7.05
CA THR A 253 -37.11 -15.91 -8.36
C THR A 253 -36.36 -16.89 -9.26
N ALA A 254 -35.07 -17.13 -8.99
CA ALA A 254 -34.23 -18.05 -9.73
C ALA A 254 -33.45 -18.96 -8.78
N ASP A 255 -33.26 -20.20 -9.22
CA ASP A 255 -32.28 -21.12 -8.67
C ASP A 255 -30.89 -20.76 -9.23
N THR A 256 -30.17 -19.90 -8.51
CA THR A 256 -28.83 -19.46 -8.91
C THR A 256 -27.85 -19.74 -7.78
N VAL A 257 -26.89 -20.61 -8.07
CA VAL A 257 -25.78 -20.92 -7.16
C VAL A 257 -25.03 -19.62 -6.83
N PRO A 258 -24.83 -19.30 -5.54
CA PRO A 258 -24.20 -18.05 -5.16
C PRO A 258 -22.74 -18.08 -5.56
N ALA A 259 -22.27 -16.99 -6.19
CA ALA A 259 -20.86 -16.83 -6.49
C ALA A 259 -20.06 -16.74 -5.17
N LEU A 260 -19.01 -17.56 -5.07
CA LEU A 260 -18.03 -17.47 -4.01
C LEU A 260 -17.19 -16.21 -4.17
N GLN A 261 -16.96 -15.55 -3.05
CA GLN A 261 -16.19 -14.33 -2.93
C GLN A 261 -15.06 -14.56 -1.93
N HIS A 262 -13.95 -13.85 -2.16
CA HIS A 262 -12.78 -13.84 -1.30
C HIS A 262 -12.49 -12.40 -0.82
N PRO A 263 -13.23 -11.89 0.18
CA PRO A 263 -13.07 -10.51 0.68
C PRO A 263 -11.67 -10.23 1.24
N THR A 264 -11.02 -11.28 1.71
CA THR A 264 -9.59 -11.37 2.04
C THR A 264 -9.02 -12.60 1.36
N ASP A 265 -7.70 -12.63 1.14
CA ASP A 265 -7.05 -13.73 0.42
C ASP A 265 -7.28 -15.10 1.10
N ASP A 266 -7.56 -15.12 2.40
CA ASP A 266 -7.68 -16.34 3.22
C ASP A 266 -9.12 -16.76 3.51
N LEU A 267 -10.14 -16.05 3.01
CA LEU A 267 -11.54 -16.22 3.40
C LEU A 267 -12.43 -16.62 2.22
N CYS A 268 -13.42 -17.49 2.48
CA CYS A 268 -14.50 -17.82 1.56
C CYS A 268 -15.85 -17.35 2.11
N VAL A 269 -16.60 -16.62 1.28
CA VAL A 269 -17.93 -16.10 1.61
C VAL A 269 -18.83 -16.26 0.40
N ALA A 270 -20.11 -16.55 0.61
CA ALA A 270 -21.12 -16.59 -0.44
C ALA A 270 -22.33 -15.75 -0.05
N THR A 271 -23.01 -15.18 -1.04
CA THR A 271 -24.17 -14.31 -0.82
C THR A 271 -25.33 -14.74 -1.70
N LEU A 272 -26.50 -14.96 -1.10
CA LEU A 272 -27.75 -15.23 -1.79
C LEU A 272 -28.69 -14.04 -1.58
N VAL A 273 -29.15 -13.42 -2.66
CA VAL A 273 -30.13 -12.33 -2.59
C VAL A 273 -31.52 -12.95 -2.57
N LEU A 274 -32.33 -12.62 -1.57
CA LEU A 274 -33.72 -13.06 -1.49
C LEU A 274 -34.60 -11.95 -2.08
N ASP A 275 -35.07 -12.15 -3.31
CA ASP A 275 -35.66 -11.10 -4.14
C ASP A 275 -37.20 -11.12 -4.17
N THR A 276 -37.84 -12.14 -3.60
CA THR A 276 -39.30 -12.19 -3.52
C THR A 276 -39.85 -11.25 -2.42
N PRO A 277 -41.08 -10.72 -2.58
CA PRO A 277 -41.69 -9.82 -1.58
C PRO A 277 -41.93 -10.47 -0.22
N GLN A 278 -42.08 -11.80 -0.18
CA GLN A 278 -42.36 -12.58 1.03
C GLN A 278 -41.09 -13.07 1.74
N ALA A 279 -39.90 -12.74 1.22
CA ALA A 279 -38.65 -13.17 1.81
C ALA A 279 -38.47 -12.59 3.24
N PRO A 280 -38.06 -13.41 4.22
CA PRO A 280 -37.92 -12.99 5.62
C PRO A 280 -36.72 -12.08 5.87
N ALA A 281 -35.80 -11.97 4.91
CA ALA A 281 -34.68 -11.05 4.93
C ALA A 281 -34.30 -10.61 3.50
N PRO A 282 -33.55 -9.51 3.33
CA PRO A 282 -33.07 -9.08 2.01
C PRO A 282 -32.05 -10.04 1.36
N ALA A 283 -31.17 -10.64 2.16
CA ALA A 283 -30.14 -11.54 1.66
C ALA A 283 -29.67 -12.51 2.76
N LEU A 284 -29.09 -13.63 2.34
CA LEU A 284 -28.30 -14.54 3.17
C LEU A 284 -26.82 -14.42 2.85
N VAL A 285 -26.01 -14.57 3.88
CA VAL A 285 -24.56 -14.62 3.78
C VAL A 285 -24.07 -15.88 4.46
N TRP A 286 -23.32 -16.68 3.71
CA TRP A 286 -22.53 -17.77 4.25
C TRP A 286 -21.09 -17.30 4.45
N ASP A 287 -20.55 -17.47 5.65
CA ASP A 287 -19.14 -17.22 5.99
C ASP A 287 -18.53 -18.53 6.47
N GLU A 288 -17.39 -18.95 5.89
CA GLU A 288 -16.78 -20.25 6.24
C GLU A 288 -16.41 -20.39 7.73
N ARG A 289 -16.32 -19.28 8.48
CA ARG A 289 -15.98 -19.28 9.91
C ARG A 289 -17.22 -19.32 10.81
N TYR A 290 -18.33 -18.77 10.33
CA TYR A 290 -19.49 -18.46 11.18
C TYR A 290 -20.81 -19.06 10.68
N GLY A 291 -20.81 -19.69 9.51
CA GLY A 291 -21.99 -20.26 8.88
C GLY A 291 -22.92 -19.19 8.30
N TRP A 292 -24.21 -19.47 8.35
CA TRP A 292 -25.22 -18.65 7.70
C TRP A 292 -25.72 -17.51 8.60
N ARG A 293 -26.00 -16.37 7.97
CA ARG A 293 -26.70 -15.26 8.61
C ARG A 293 -27.55 -14.49 7.61
N THR A 294 -28.56 -13.80 8.11
CA THR A 294 -29.28 -12.79 7.33
C THR A 294 -28.44 -11.52 7.16
N ALA A 295 -28.76 -10.74 6.12
CA ALA A 295 -28.19 -9.42 5.89
C ALA A 295 -29.27 -8.40 5.51
N PRO A 296 -29.20 -7.16 6.01
CA PRO A 296 -30.25 -6.15 5.83
C PRO A 296 -30.23 -5.46 4.46
N SER A 297 -29.31 -5.82 3.56
CA SER A 297 -29.16 -5.16 2.26
C SER A 297 -28.94 -6.16 1.13
N ARG A 298 -29.76 -6.04 0.07
CA ARG A 298 -29.56 -6.76 -1.20
C ARG A 298 -28.31 -6.28 -1.95
N ARG A 299 -28.01 -4.97 -1.85
CA ARG A 299 -26.93 -4.34 -2.62
C ARG A 299 -25.56 -4.53 -1.98
N HIS A 300 -25.52 -4.52 -0.65
CA HIS A 300 -24.28 -4.61 0.13
C HIS A 300 -24.46 -5.60 1.30
N PRO A 301 -24.66 -6.90 1.01
CA PRO A 301 -24.87 -7.92 2.06
C PRO A 301 -23.61 -8.20 2.89
N LEU A 302 -22.43 -7.82 2.36
CA LEU A 302 -21.13 -7.96 3.02
C LEU A 302 -20.64 -6.60 3.53
N GLY A 303 -20.26 -6.55 4.80
CA GLY A 303 -19.48 -5.44 5.35
C GLY A 303 -18.05 -5.44 4.79
N ARG A 304 -17.31 -4.35 5.03
CA ARG A 304 -15.90 -4.25 4.64
C ARG A 304 -15.10 -5.42 5.20
N GLY A 305 -14.39 -6.14 4.32
CA GLY A 305 -13.57 -7.31 4.67
C GLY A 305 -14.34 -8.48 5.28
N ALA A 306 -15.67 -8.53 5.11
CA ALA A 306 -16.54 -9.53 5.75
C ALA A 306 -16.28 -9.67 7.27
N ALA A 307 -16.12 -8.55 7.98
CA ALA A 307 -16.06 -8.55 9.43
C ALA A 307 -17.34 -9.16 10.04
N LYS A 308 -17.21 -9.92 11.13
CA LYS A 308 -18.35 -10.54 11.83
C LYS A 308 -19.30 -9.45 12.35
N PRO A 309 -20.54 -9.34 11.84
CA PRO A 309 -21.50 -8.39 12.38
C PRO A 309 -22.06 -8.88 13.72
N PRO A 310 -22.38 -7.98 14.67
CA PRO A 310 -23.19 -8.34 15.83
C PRO A 310 -24.60 -8.78 15.39
N ALA A 311 -25.25 -9.63 16.18
CA ALA A 311 -26.66 -9.94 15.98
C ALA A 311 -27.52 -8.70 16.31
N GLY A 312 -28.57 -8.46 15.52
CA GLY A 312 -29.39 -7.24 15.59
C GLY A 312 -29.51 -6.54 14.23
N ASP A 313 -30.37 -5.53 14.12
CA ASP A 313 -30.56 -4.71 12.89
C ASP A 313 -30.75 -5.52 11.59
N GLY A 314 -31.52 -6.62 11.67
CA GLY A 314 -31.77 -7.50 10.52
C GLY A 314 -30.67 -8.53 10.24
N VAL A 315 -29.71 -8.68 11.15
CA VAL A 315 -28.69 -9.75 11.16
C VAL A 315 -29.05 -10.79 12.22
N ARG A 316 -29.38 -12.00 11.76
CA ARG A 316 -29.65 -13.19 12.56
C ARG A 316 -28.75 -14.31 12.06
N TYR A 317 -28.00 -14.94 12.96
CA TYR A 317 -27.23 -16.15 12.63
C TYR A 317 -28.18 -17.34 12.62
N LEU A 318 -28.04 -18.18 11.61
CA LEU A 318 -28.97 -19.26 11.28
C LEU A 318 -28.24 -20.60 11.38
N ALA A 319 -28.91 -21.53 12.04
CA ALA A 319 -28.51 -22.89 12.28
C ALA A 319 -27.13 -23.03 12.95
N SER A 320 -26.88 -24.21 13.51
CA SER A 320 -25.62 -24.48 14.17
C SER A 320 -24.58 -24.98 13.16
N GLY A 321 -23.39 -24.40 13.19
CA GLY A 321 -22.27 -24.81 12.34
C GLY A 321 -22.20 -24.08 10.99
N THR A 322 -21.26 -24.50 10.14
CA THR A 322 -20.97 -23.83 8.87
C THR A 322 -21.70 -24.45 7.69
N THR A 323 -22.13 -25.72 7.80
CA THR A 323 -22.84 -26.46 6.75
C THR A 323 -24.06 -27.18 7.33
N PRO A 324 -25.03 -26.45 7.91
CA PRO A 324 -26.28 -27.06 8.35
C PRO A 324 -27.03 -27.66 7.16
N ASP A 325 -27.84 -28.68 7.42
CA ASP A 325 -28.75 -29.24 6.43
C ASP A 325 -29.62 -28.13 5.76
N PRO A 326 -29.76 -28.11 4.42
CA PRO A 326 -30.49 -27.05 3.71
C PRO A 326 -31.94 -26.85 4.19
N ASP A 327 -32.67 -27.94 4.47
CA ASP A 327 -34.06 -27.86 4.96
C ASP A 327 -34.11 -27.27 6.36
N THR A 328 -33.12 -27.59 7.21
CA THR A 328 -32.99 -27.00 8.54
C THR A 328 -32.71 -25.49 8.45
N LEU A 329 -31.85 -25.06 7.52
CA LEU A 329 -31.57 -23.65 7.28
C LEU A 329 -32.83 -22.89 6.82
N VAL A 330 -33.61 -23.49 5.91
CA VAL A 330 -34.90 -22.95 5.45
C VAL A 330 -35.88 -22.87 6.62
N ALA A 331 -36.05 -23.94 7.39
CA ALA A 331 -36.94 -23.96 8.55
C ALA A 331 -36.59 -22.84 9.55
N GLU A 332 -35.31 -22.63 9.84
CA GLU A 332 -34.89 -21.54 10.72
C GLU A 332 -35.04 -20.16 10.09
N LEU A 333 -34.88 -20.00 8.77
CA LEU A 333 -35.07 -18.73 8.10
C LEU A 333 -36.53 -18.25 8.13
N THR A 334 -37.47 -19.19 8.18
CA THR A 334 -38.90 -18.91 8.32
C THR A 334 -39.20 -18.23 9.68
N PRO A 335 -40.04 -17.17 9.72
CA PRO A 335 -40.34 -16.42 10.95
C PRO A 335 -41.07 -17.21 12.04
#